data_AF-T1PLH9-F1
#
_entry.id   AF-T1PLH9-F1
#
_cell.length_a   1.000
_cell.length_b   1.000
_cell.length_c   1.000
_cell.angle_alpha   90.00
_cell.angle_beta   90.00
_cell.angle_gamma   90.00
#
_symmetry.space_group_name_H-M   'P 1'
#
loop_
_entity.id
_entity.type
_entity.pdbx_description
1 polymer ?
#
loop_
_entity_poly.entity_id
_entity_poly.type
_entity_poly.pdbx_seq_one_letter_code
_entity_poly.pdbx_strand_id
1 'polypeptide(L)'
;MDNLFLYVVKTLEQLVTDDYVLIYLHGGSSRRNMPPFPWLKKCYQLLDRRLRKSLKNMYLVHPTFWIKSIIWMTRPFVSTKFWRKLVYVKSLDELSQYVTALEKAAIPEKVKQYDSKKH
;
A
#
# COMPACT_ATOMS: atom_id res chain seq x y z
N MET A 1 0.97 -8.43 14.54
CA MET A 1 0.82 -7.35 13.52
C MET A 1 1.64 -6.12 13.89
N ASP A 2 1.82 -5.76 15.17
CA ASP A 2 2.63 -4.60 15.57
C ASP A 2 4.11 -4.71 15.14
N ASN A 3 4.71 -5.91 15.14
CA ASN A 3 6.09 -6.11 14.64
C ASN A 3 6.24 -5.81 13.14
N LEU A 4 5.22 -6.12 12.34
CA LEU A 4 5.21 -5.80 10.90
C LEU A 4 5.15 -4.28 10.71
N PHE A 5 4.33 -3.60 11.51
CA PHE A 5 4.22 -2.15 11.46
C PHE A 5 5.56 -1.47 11.81
N LEU A 6 6.19 -1.88 12.91
CA LEU A 6 7.48 -1.34 13.34
C LEU A 6 8.59 -1.61 12.32
N TYR A 7 8.58 -2.80 11.70
CA TYR A 7 9.51 -3.12 10.61
C TYR A 7 9.33 -2.15 9.44
N VAL A 8 8.09 -1.94 8.99
CA VAL A 8 7.80 -1.01 7.89
C VAL A 8 8.21 0.42 8.24
N VAL A 9 7.92 0.89 9.45
CA VAL A 9 8.32 2.24 9.89
C VAL A 9 9.84 2.37 9.91
N LYS A 10 10.56 1.41 10.49
CA LYS A 10 12.03 1.42 10.56
C LYS A 10 12.65 1.43 9.16
N THR A 11 12.14 0.63 8.24
CA THR A 11 12.61 0.61 6.84
C THR A 11 12.29 1.94 6.15
N LEU A 12 11.10 2.50 6.34
CA LEU A 12 10.73 3.80 5.76
C LEU A 12 11.56 4.95 6.34
N GLU A 13 11.89 4.92 7.63
CA GLU A 13 12.75 5.91 8.27
C GLU A 13 14.16 5.93 7.67
N GLN A 14 14.69 4.76 7.29
CA GLN A 14 15.97 4.62 6.62
C GLN A 14 15.93 5.07 5.15
N LEU A 15 14.76 5.00 4.51
CA LEU A 15 14.57 5.35 3.09
C LEU A 15 14.13 6.81 2.85
N VAL A 16 13.69 7.53 3.89
CA VAL A 16 13.16 8.91 3.77
C VAL A 16 14.24 9.99 3.76
N THR A 17 15.32 9.74 3.02
CA THR A 17 16.15 10.84 2.51
C THR A 17 15.43 11.56 1.36
N ASP A 18 14.57 10.85 0.63
CA ASP A 18 13.94 11.33 -0.60
C ASP A 18 12.43 11.03 -0.68
N ASP A 19 11.79 11.62 -1.68
CA ASP A 19 10.40 11.33 -2.02
C ASP A 19 10.26 9.89 -2.53
N TYR A 20 9.26 9.16 -2.01
CA TYR A 20 9.08 7.74 -2.31
C TYR A 20 7.65 7.40 -2.74
N VAL A 21 7.49 6.23 -3.34
CA VAL A 21 6.21 5.65 -3.71
C VAL A 21 6.01 4.37 -2.90
N LEU A 22 4.80 4.15 -2.38
CA LEU A 22 4.46 2.91 -1.67
C LEU A 22 3.57 2.04 -2.55
N ILE A 23 3.93 0.77 -2.73
CA ILE A 23 3.15 -0.20 -3.51
C ILE A 23 2.68 -1.31 -2.56
N TYR A 24 1.36 -1.43 -2.42
CA TYR A 24 0.73 -2.50 -1.66
C TYR A 24 0.16 -3.55 -2.62
N LEU A 25 0.82 -4.71 -2.66
CA LEU A 25 0.43 -5.84 -3.50
C LEU A 25 -0.53 -6.76 -2.75
N HIS A 26 -1.80 -6.77 -3.16
CA HIS A 26 -2.83 -7.58 -2.50
C HIS A 26 -3.03 -8.98 -3.12
N GLY A 27 -2.41 -9.26 -4.27
CA GLY A 27 -2.59 -10.53 -5.01
C GLY A 27 -2.34 -11.76 -4.14
N GLY A 28 -3.34 -12.65 -4.03
CA GLY A 28 -3.25 -13.89 -3.24
C GLY A 28 -3.46 -13.75 -1.73
N SER A 29 -3.83 -12.57 -1.21
CA SER A 29 -4.12 -12.39 0.22
C SER A 29 -5.52 -12.91 0.60
N SER A 30 -5.60 -13.77 1.63
CA SER A 30 -6.87 -14.22 2.21
C SER A 30 -7.41 -13.21 3.25
N ARG A 31 -8.73 -13.19 3.51
CA ARG A 31 -9.35 -12.30 4.51
C ARG A 31 -8.74 -12.41 5.91
N ARG A 32 -8.14 -13.55 6.25
CA ARG A 32 -7.47 -13.77 7.55
C ARG A 32 -6.19 -12.97 7.72
N ASN A 33 -5.53 -12.59 6.63
CA ASN A 33 -4.24 -11.89 6.68
C ASN A 33 -4.39 -10.38 6.56
N MET A 34 -5.63 -9.87 6.68
CA MET A 34 -5.91 -8.47 6.44
C MET A 34 -5.82 -7.67 7.73
N PRO A 35 -5.15 -6.50 7.72
CA PRO A 35 -5.17 -5.62 8.88
C PRO A 35 -6.59 -5.11 9.16
N PRO A 36 -7.05 -5.18 10.42
CA PRO A 36 -8.35 -4.63 10.78
C PRO A 36 -8.31 -3.09 10.79
N PHE A 37 -9.48 -2.47 10.69
CA PHE A 37 -9.62 -1.01 10.69
C PHE A 37 -8.87 -0.29 11.84
N PRO A 38 -8.95 -0.74 13.11
CA PRO A 38 -8.23 -0.10 14.22
C PRO A 38 -6.71 -0.11 14.01
N TRP A 39 -6.18 -1.17 13.39
CA TRP A 39 -4.76 -1.27 13.09
C TRP A 39 -4.35 -0.25 12.02
N LEU A 40 -5.15 -0.06 10.96
CA LEU A 40 -4.87 0.96 9.93
C LEU A 40 -4.88 2.38 10.50
N LYS A 41 -5.85 2.68 11.37
CA LYS A 41 -5.90 3.97 12.08
C LYS A 41 -4.64 4.17 12.93
N LYS A 42 -4.26 3.17 13.74
CA LYS A 42 -3.06 3.20 14.58
C LYS A 42 -1.80 3.34 13.73
N CYS A 43 -1.72 2.64 12.59
CA CYS A 43 -0.60 2.75 11.66
C CYS A 43 -0.42 4.16 11.12
N TYR A 44 -1.50 4.80 10.68
CA TYR A 44 -1.43 6.18 10.18
C TYR A 44 -1.05 7.18 11.29
N GLN A 45 -1.49 6.95 12.53
CA GLN A 45 -1.15 7.79 13.68
C GLN A 45 0.32 7.66 14.09
N LEU A 46 0.84 6.44 14.09
CA LEU A 46 2.25 6.16 14.40
C LEU A 46 3.18 6.50 13.24
N LEU A 47 2.67 6.66 12.02
CA LEU A 47 3.47 7.08 10.88
C LEU A 47 3.90 8.54 11.05
N ASP A 48 5.21 8.74 11.09
CA ASP A 48 5.79 10.04 11.30
C ASP A 48 5.35 11.07 10.25
N ARG A 49 5.24 12.34 10.66
CA ARG A 49 4.78 13.41 9.76
C ARG A 49 5.68 13.56 8.54
N ARG A 50 6.99 13.32 8.69
CA ARG A 50 7.99 13.36 7.63
C ARG A 50 7.68 12.30 6.55
N LEU A 51 7.48 11.04 6.95
CA LEU A 51 7.15 9.92 6.07
C LEU A 51 5.86 10.19 5.27
N ARG A 52 4.83 10.72 5.92
CA ARG A 52 3.57 11.09 5.26
C ARG A 52 3.74 12.18 4.20
N LYS A 53 4.72 13.08 4.37
CA LYS A 53 4.98 14.18 3.44
C LYS A 53 5.76 13.69 2.22
N SER A 54 6.83 12.92 2.42
CA SER A 54 7.70 12.40 1.34
C SER A 54 7.04 11.30 0.50
N LEU A 55 5.97 10.68 0.97
CA LEU A 55 5.16 9.79 0.14
C LEU A 55 4.55 10.56 -1.05
N LYS A 56 4.88 10.22 -2.29
CA LYS A 56 4.24 10.80 -3.49
C LYS A 56 2.88 10.16 -3.74
N ASN A 57 2.88 8.87 -4.03
CA ASN A 57 1.69 8.07 -4.31
C ASN A 57 1.75 6.74 -3.55
N MET A 58 0.58 6.20 -3.25
CA MET A 58 0.39 4.90 -2.62
C MET A 58 -0.53 4.06 -3.51
N TYR A 59 0.06 3.10 -4.22
CA TYR A 59 -0.63 2.24 -5.17
C TYR A 59 -1.12 0.98 -4.47
N LEU A 60 -2.42 0.73 -4.55
CA LEU A 60 -3.03 -0.51 -4.09
C LEU A 60 -3.37 -1.38 -5.28
N VAL A 61 -2.58 -2.44 -5.41
CA VAL A 61 -2.64 -3.35 -6.56
C VAL A 61 -3.54 -4.52 -6.22
N HIS A 62 -4.45 -4.85 -7.14
CA HIS A 62 -5.50 -5.86 -6.97
C HIS A 62 -6.44 -5.61 -5.77
N PRO A 63 -7.02 -4.40 -5.63
CA PRO A 63 -7.87 -4.12 -4.49
C PRO A 63 -9.16 -4.94 -4.58
N THR A 64 -9.41 -5.77 -3.57
CA THR A 64 -10.69 -6.46 -3.35
C THR A 64 -11.78 -5.49 -2.87
N PHE A 65 -13.05 -5.87 -2.97
CA PHE A 65 -14.15 -5.06 -2.44
C PHE A 65 -13.96 -4.78 -0.93
N TRP A 66 -13.50 -5.78 -0.19
CA TRP A 66 -13.30 -5.69 1.24
C TRP A 66 -12.20 -4.68 1.65
N ILE A 67 -11.04 -4.64 0.96
CA ILE A 67 -10.00 -3.61 1.21
C ILE A 67 -10.47 -2.21 0.83
N LYS A 68 -11.24 -2.06 -0.24
CA LYS A 68 -11.82 -0.76 -0.61
C LYS A 68 -12.75 -0.24 0.49
N SER A 69 -13.61 -1.09 1.03
CA SER A 69 -14.53 -0.71 2.12
C SER A 69 -13.79 -0.31 3.40
N ILE A 70 -12.76 -1.07 3.79
CA ILE A 70 -11.96 -0.75 4.97
C ILE A 70 -11.20 0.58 4.78
N ILE A 71 -10.59 0.80 3.62
CA ILE A 71 -9.89 2.06 3.33
C ILE A 71 -10.87 3.23 3.30
N TRP A 72 -12.03 3.06 2.67
CA TRP A 72 -13.08 4.08 2.69
C TRP A 72 -13.50 4.46 4.11
N MET A 73 -13.61 3.48 5.01
CA MET A 73 -13.90 3.73 6.44
C MET A 73 -12.79 4.50 7.16
N THR A 74 -11.53 4.41 6.70
CA THR A 74 -10.40 5.20 7.27
C THR A 74 -10.36 6.65 6.82
N ARG A 75 -11.09 7.03 5.77
CA ARG A 75 -11.14 8.39 5.22
C ARG A 75 -11.29 9.51 6.25
N PRO A 76 -12.22 9.47 7.24
CA PRO A 76 -12.37 10.55 8.22
C PRO A 76 -11.14 10.76 9.13
N PHE A 77 -10.24 9.79 9.23
CA PHE A 77 -9.06 9.86 10.11
C PHE A 77 -7.77 10.22 9.36
N VAL A 78 -7.83 10.30 8.03
CA VAL A 78 -6.70 10.53 7.15
C VAL A 78 -6.80 11.93 6.56
N SER A 79 -5.67 12.63 6.46
CA SER A 79 -5.67 13.98 5.88
C SER A 79 -6.12 13.92 4.41
N THR A 80 -6.88 14.92 3.96
CA THR A 80 -7.31 15.04 2.56
C THR A 80 -6.13 15.02 1.58
N LYS A 81 -4.98 15.60 1.97
CA LYS A 81 -3.73 15.55 1.21
C LYS A 81 -3.22 14.12 1.05
N PHE A 82 -3.21 13.33 2.11
CA PHE A 82 -2.76 11.94 2.05
C PHE A 82 -3.75 11.06 1.28
N TRP A 83 -5.06 11.26 1.49
CA TRP A 83 -6.09 10.51 0.79
C TRP A 83 -5.97 10.63 -0.75
N ARG A 84 -5.62 11.81 -1.26
CA ARG A 84 -5.38 12.05 -2.69
C ARG A 84 -4.17 11.29 -3.26
N LYS A 85 -3.27 10.79 -2.41
CA LYS A 85 -2.11 9.98 -2.83
C LYS A 85 -2.49 8.51 -3.06
N LEU A 86 -3.66 8.08 -2.61
CA LEU A 86 -4.12 6.69 -2.76
C LEU A 86 -4.63 6.46 -4.18
N VAL A 87 -4.02 5.50 -4.87
CA VAL A 87 -4.38 5.10 -6.23
C VAL A 87 -4.69 3.60 -6.25
N TYR A 88 -5.85 3.24 -6.79
CA TYR A 88 -6.23 1.83 -6.97
C TYR A 88 -5.79 1.36 -8.35
N VAL A 89 -5.10 0.22 -8.40
CA VAL A 89 -4.55 -0.36 -9.63
C VAL A 89 -5.08 -1.80 -9.77
N LYS A 90 -5.64 -2.15 -10.92
CA LYS A 90 -6.32 -3.45 -11.12
C LYS A 90 -5.37 -4.56 -11.55
N SER A 91 -4.32 -4.24 -12.31
CA SER A 91 -3.34 -5.19 -12.85
C SER A 91 -1.90 -4.70 -12.70
N LEU A 92 -0.93 -5.61 -12.85
CA LEU A 92 0.49 -5.24 -12.88
C LEU A 92 0.85 -4.42 -14.13
N ASP A 93 0.16 -4.63 -15.25
CA ASP A 93 0.34 -3.82 -16.45
C ASP A 93 -0.05 -2.35 -16.23
N GLU A 94 -1.19 -2.10 -15.56
CA GLU A 94 -1.59 -0.75 -15.19
C GLU A 94 -0.59 -0.12 -14.20
N LEU A 95 -0.03 -0.91 -13.27
CA LEU A 95 1.01 -0.44 -12.35
C LEU A 95 2.27 0.01 -13.09
N SER A 96 2.67 -0.72 -14.14
CA SER A 96 3.87 -0.43 -14.92
C SER A 96 3.79 0.91 -15.67
N GLN A 97 2.59 1.38 -15.98
CA GLN A 97 2.35 2.69 -16.58
C GLN A 97 2.59 3.84 -15.59
N TYR A 98 2.37 3.60 -14.30
CA TYR A 98 2.61 4.59 -13.24
C TYR A 98 4.05 4.58 -12.73
N VAL A 99 4.67 3.40 -12.67
CA VAL A 99 6.00 3.20 -12.07
C VAL A 99 6.91 2.49 -13.07
N THR A 100 7.62 3.27 -13.88
CA THR A 100 8.50 2.74 -14.93
C THR A 100 9.74 2.03 -14.37
N ALA A 101 10.21 2.43 -13.19
CA ALA A 101 11.38 1.85 -12.53
C ALA A 101 11.05 0.63 -11.63
N LEU A 102 9.88 0.02 -11.80
CA LEU A 102 9.51 -1.13 -10.99
C LEU A 102 10.36 -2.35 -11.38
N GLU A 103 11.28 -2.75 -10.49
CA GLU A 103 12.01 -4.00 -10.65
C GLU A 103 11.02 -5.17 -10.64
N LYS A 104 10.82 -5.81 -11.80
CA LYS A 104 9.93 -6.98 -11.92
C LYS A 104 10.34 -8.14 -10.99
N ALA A 105 11.60 -8.17 -10.56
CA ALA A 105 12.12 -9.11 -9.57
C ALA A 105 11.59 -8.86 -8.14
N ALA A 106 11.24 -7.62 -7.80
CA ALA A 106 10.72 -7.27 -6.48
C ALA A 106 9.25 -7.69 -6.28
N ILE A 107 8.54 -8.04 -7.35
CA ILE A 107 7.15 -8.51 -7.29
C ILE A 107 7.13 -10.00 -6.92
N PRO A 108 6.45 -10.40 -5.82
CA PRO A 108 6.35 -11.80 -5.44
C PRO A 108 5.63 -12.64 -6.50
N GLU A 109 6.11 -13.86 -6.73
CA GLU A 109 5.52 -14.80 -7.71
C GLU A 109 4.03 -15.08 -7.48
N LYS A 110 3.59 -15.14 -6.21
CA LYS A 110 2.17 -15.29 -5.87
C LYS A 110 1.28 -14.19 -6.46
N VAL A 111 1.80 -12.96 -6.54
CA VAL A 111 1.07 -11.82 -7.09
C VAL A 111 1.04 -11.91 -8.61
N LYS A 112 2.16 -12.28 -9.25
CA LYS A 112 2.22 -12.51 -10.70
C LYS A 112 1.26 -13.61 -11.15
N GLN A 113 1.22 -14.73 -10.43
CA GLN A 113 0.26 -15.82 -10.69
C GLN A 113 -1.20 -15.41 -10.46
N TYR A 114 -1.45 -14.48 -9.52
CA TYR A 114 -2.79 -13.97 -9.29
C TYR A 114 -3.25 -13.03 -10.42
N ASP A 115 -2.35 -12.16 -10.88
CA ASP A 115 -2.55 -11.27 -12.02
C ASP A 115 -2.82 -12.08 -13.30
N SER A 116 -2.01 -13.12 -13.57
CA SER A 116 -2.18 -13.97 -14.76
C SER A 116 -3.47 -14.79 -14.79
N LYS A 117 -4.07 -15.11 -13.62
CA LYS A 117 -5.35 -15.83 -13.51
C LYS A 117 -6.57 -14.93 -13.67
N LYS A 118 -6.38 -13.62 -13.64
CA LYS A 118 -7.46 -12.62 -13.72
C LYS A 118 -7.60 -12.00 -15.12
N HIS A 119 -6.74 -12.39 -16.05
CA HIS A 119 -6.87 -12.14 -17.48
C HIS A 119 -7.61 -13.28 -18.17
#